data_AF-A0A5K0XDS2-F1
#
_entry.id   AF-A0A5K0XDS2-F1
#
_cell.length_a   1.000
_cell.length_b   1.000
_cell.length_c   1.000
_cell.angle_alpha   90.00
_cell.angle_beta   90.00
_cell.angle_gamma   90.00
#
_symmetry.space_group_name_H-M   'P 1'
#
loop_
_entity.id
_entity.type
_entity.pdbx_description
1 polymer ?
#
loop_
_entity_poly.entity_id
_entity_poly.type
_entity_poly.pdbx_seq_one_letter_code
_entity_poly.pdbx_strand_id
1 'polypeptide(L)' 'GLLYKMSDSNMQYVTSTSFLLLTYAKYLTVAGTSVDCGGMRVTPQKLRALARKQ' A
#
# COMPACT_ATOMS: atom_id res chain seq x y z
N GLY A 1 7.46 -11.31 1.48
CA GLY A 1 7.67 -10.69 2.80
C GLY A 1 6.39 -9.98 3.16
N LEU A 2 5.62 -10.57 4.06
CA LEU A 2 4.30 -10.08 4.48
C LEU A 2 4.48 -8.89 5.43
N LEU A 3 3.66 -7.85 5.28
CA LEU A 3 3.71 -6.67 6.15
C LEU A 3 2.95 -7.01 7.44
N TYR A 4 3.70 -7.51 8.44
CA TYR A 4 3.15 -7.98 9.71
C TYR A 4 3.12 -6.85 10.73
N LYS A 5 1.91 -6.45 11.17
CA LYS A 5 1.70 -5.52 12.28
C LYS A 5 0.87 -6.25 13.34
N MET A 6 1.47 -6.51 14.52
CA MET A 6 0.83 -7.15 15.69
C MET A 6 -0.44 -6.39 16.10
N SER A 7 -1.52 -6.98 16.58
CA SER A 7 -1.76 -8.29 17.20
C SER A 7 -3.00 -8.96 16.59
N ASP A 8 -3.12 -10.27 16.80
CA ASP A 8 -4.21 -11.15 16.35
C ASP A 8 -4.10 -11.71 14.92
N SER A 9 -3.64 -12.95 14.90
CA SER A 9 -3.58 -13.89 13.79
C SER A 9 -4.88 -13.91 12.99
N ASN A 10 -4.94 -13.17 11.88
CA ASN A 10 -5.93 -13.44 10.85
C ASN A 10 -5.45 -12.93 9.50
N MET A 11 -5.45 -13.80 8.49
CA MET A 11 -5.18 -13.43 7.09
C MET A 11 -6.13 -12.31 6.58
N GLN A 12 -7.19 -11.98 7.32
CA GLN A 12 -8.08 -10.85 7.08
C GLN A 12 -7.42 -9.46 7.20
N TYR A 13 -6.30 -9.32 7.94
CA TYR A 13 -5.58 -8.04 8.04
C TYR A 13 -4.80 -7.70 6.76
N VAL A 14 -4.35 -8.74 6.06
CA VAL A 14 -3.56 -8.61 4.83
C VAL A 14 -4.45 -8.09 3.68
N THR A 15 -5.69 -8.58 3.58
CA THR A 15 -6.64 -8.15 2.55
C THR A 15 -7.07 -6.69 2.73
N SER A 16 -7.34 -6.28 3.98
CA SER A 16 -7.74 -4.91 4.30
C SER A 16 -6.64 -3.89 4.02
N THR A 17 -5.38 -4.26 4.31
CA THR A 17 -4.21 -3.41 4.03
C THR A 17 -3.90 -3.34 2.53
N SER A 18 -4.01 -4.45 1.79
CA SER A 18 -3.91 -4.46 0.33
C SER A 18 -4.98 -3.59 -0.33
N PHE A 19 -6.23 -3.65 0.14
CA PHE A 19 -7.31 -2.79 -0.36
C PHE A 19 -7.03 -1.30 -0.10
N LEU A 20 -6.53 -0.95 1.09
CA LEU A 20 -6.16 0.43 1.43
C LEU A 20 -4.99 0.93 0.56
N LEU A 21 -3.97 0.10 0.33
CA LEU A 21 -2.85 0.42 -0.56
C LEU A 21 -3.29 0.64 -2.01
N LEU A 22 -4.24 -0.17 -2.51
CA LEU A 22 -4.79 -0.04 -3.85
C LEU A 22 -5.66 1.22 -4.00
N THR A 23 -6.50 1.52 -3.02
CA THR A 23 -7.32 2.74 -3.01
C THR A 23 -6.46 3.98 -2.96
N TYR A 24 -5.40 3.98 -2.15
CA TYR A 24 -4.43 5.08 -2.09
C TYR A 24 -3.64 5.23 -3.40
N ALA A 25 -3.20 4.13 -4.00
CA ALA A 25 -2.56 4.16 -5.31
C ALA A 25 -3.50 4.72 -6.39
N LYS A 26 -4.79 4.37 -6.35
CA LYS A 26 -5.81 4.90 -7.26
C LYS A 26 -5.99 6.41 -7.07
N TYR A 27 -6.08 6.87 -5.82
CA TYR A 27 -6.16 8.29 -5.50
C TYR A 27 -4.97 9.07 -6.07
N LEU A 28 -3.74 8.62 -5.80
CA LEU A 28 -2.53 9.27 -6.31
C LEU A 28 -2.44 9.26 -7.85
N THR A 29 -2.98 8.21 -8.49
CA THR A 29 -3.07 8.16 -9.97
C THR A 29 -4.02 9.23 -10.50
N VAL A 30 -5.20 9.40 -9.89
CA VAL A 30 -6.19 10.41 -10.28
C VAL A 30 -5.69 11.83 -9.98
N ALA A 31 -5.03 12.01 -8.85
CA ALA A 31 -4.44 13.29 -8.45
C ALA A 31 -3.19 13.64 -9.28
N GLY A 32 -2.59 12.68 -9.98
CA GLY A 32 -1.32 12.88 -10.70
C GLY A 32 -0.13 13.16 -9.79
N THR A 33 -0.25 12.86 -8.50
CA THR A 33 0.76 13.18 -7.48
C THR A 33 1.49 11.93 -6.98
N SER A 34 2.67 12.15 -6.42
CA SER A 34 3.45 11.14 -5.71
C SER A 34 3.88 11.70 -4.37
N VAL A 35 4.01 10.83 -3.38
CA VAL A 35 4.30 11.23 -2.00
C VAL A 35 5.79 11.10 -1.78
N ASP A 36 6.41 12.10 -1.16
CA ASP A 36 7.78 12.00 -0.68
C ASP A 36 7.77 11.63 0.80
N CYS A 37 8.29 10.46 1.12
CA CYS A 37 8.38 9.96 2.49
C CYS A 37 9.78 10.21 3.07
N GLY A 38 10.26 11.46 3.03
CA GLY A 38 11.52 11.86 3.64
C GLY A 38 12.73 11.16 3.03
N GLY A 39 12.81 11.16 1.69
CA GLY A 39 13.90 10.53 0.94
C GLY A 39 13.50 9.29 0.13
N MET A 40 12.24 8.83 0.27
CA MET A 40 11.66 7.83 -0.64
C MET A 40 10.44 8.39 -1.35
N ARG A 41 10.55 8.53 -2.68
CA ARG A 41 9.39 8.83 -3.51
C ARG A 41 8.52 7.58 -3.68
N VAL A 42 7.31 7.66 -3.15
CA VAL A 42 6.26 6.65 -3.23
C VAL A 42 5.34 6.99 -4.38
N THR A 43 5.40 6.17 -5.43
CA THR A 43 4.57 6.30 -6.62
C THR A 43 3.38 5.34 -6.58
N PRO A 44 2.30 5.63 -7.32
CA PRO A 44 1.17 4.70 -7.46
C PRO A 44 1.57 3.28 -7.88
N GLN A 45 2.58 3.17 -8.76
CA GLN A 45 3.11 1.89 -9.23
C GLN A 45 3.80 1.11 -8.10
N LYS A 46 4.58 1.78 -7.24
CA LYS A 46 5.18 1.14 -6.06
C LYS A 46 4.12 0.62 -5.09
N LEU A 47 3.09 1.41 -4.82
CA LEU A 47 1.98 1.01 -3.95
C LEU A 47 1.18 -0.18 -4.51
N ARG A 48 0.92 -0.20 -5.81
CA ARG A 48 0.29 -1.37 -6.48
C ARG A 48 1.17 -2.61 -6.42
N ALA A 49 2.47 -2.48 -6.63
CA ALA A 49 3.40 -3.60 -6.54
C ALA A 49 3.50 -4.15 -5.11
N LEU A 50 3.42 -3.28 -4.10
CA LEU A 50 3.38 -3.67 -2.69
C LEU A 50 2.09 -4.41 -2.35
N ALA A 51 0.94 -3.88 -2.77
CA ALA A 51 -0.37 -4.50 -2.55
C ALA A 51 -0.50 -5.89 -3.21
N ARG A 52 0.20 -6.14 -4.33
CA ARG A 52 0.23 -7.45 -5.00
C ARG A 52 1.14 -8.49 -4.33
N LYS A 53 2.08 -8.05 -3.48
CA LYS A 53 3.02 -8.92 -2.76
C LYS A 53 2.47 -9.40 -1.40
N GLN A 54 1.34 -8.85 -0.98
CA GLN A 54 0.61 -9.21 0.23
C GLN A 54 -0.39 -10.33 -0.09
#